data_AF-A0A0C3GLB0-F1
#
_entry.id   AF-A0A0C3GLB0-F1
#
_cell.length_a   1.000
_cell.length_b   1.000
_cell.length_c   1.000
_cell.angle_alpha   90.00
_cell.angle_beta   90.00
_cell.angle_gamma   90.00
#
_symmetry.space_group_name_H-M   'P 1'
#
loop_
_entity.id
_entity.type
_entity.pdbx_description
1 polymer ?
#
loop_
_entity_poly.entity_id
_entity_poly.type
_entity_poly.pdbx_seq_one_letter_code
_entity_poly.pdbx_strand_id
1 'polypeptide(L)'
;MSTIQDNDEADALIQQILNGAEHIVSYPGTSQYGGREGISACGLASLNFARVIFEKEAGGSCDDILQTVIASETAHEVTAICAGATFNSHLEVEDISRVPLFDQTLKLVSTKYGRPSLTQFTNLLQALETIDTSCAVIITRPPEIIACMKLVVHSTDVFVIFDSHSRPDHPDGAVFILNTSVHRTAARLVDILPVDRRLVSDNDLQWQAQLLANFSGHILVSSGQIPVALTQTITECSLTILALRAEVSDLKLQNSVLTSENKRLESELQTENKRRDERMKLLSSFNYRDSSNHFPRPASTRLNNAVAGPSRSNHYKVAQKAPKQREIEKNDRHLPAQKDRPAKTIRKQFECRICMEEHLQDNVAHIDSCGHRFCRECVRSYVAFKLSENRFPVLCPVCMTEHKGEPGVVTNGLVQQIGITEKQYNTWVELEMAQFSVLLHCRECKRSTFVDKQDFETMKILFCPLPDCPHIWCKACQQSIALGGPEHSCDGSSELDSLMKERGWKYCPSLFLFPPYPAVLL
;
A
#
# COMPACT_ATOMS: atom_id res chain seq x y z
N MET A 1 -33.11 32.95 -28.73
CA MET A 1 -33.86 31.95 -29.52
C MET A 1 -33.24 30.55 -29.46
N SER A 2 -31.97 30.36 -29.07
CA SER A 2 -31.40 29.01 -28.83
C SER A 2 -31.70 28.43 -27.44
N THR A 3 -31.80 29.27 -26.40
CA THR A 3 -31.98 28.81 -25.00
C THR A 3 -33.33 28.18 -24.66
N ILE A 4 -34.39 28.42 -25.44
CA ILE A 4 -35.70 27.79 -25.21
C ILE A 4 -35.74 26.39 -25.82
N GLN A 5 -35.01 26.19 -26.92
CA GLN A 5 -34.97 24.92 -27.66
C GLN A 5 -34.11 23.87 -26.94
N ASP A 6 -33.01 24.30 -26.32
CA ASP A 6 -32.14 23.43 -25.50
C ASP A 6 -32.84 22.96 -24.20
N ASN A 7 -33.67 23.81 -23.59
CA ASN A 7 -34.41 23.46 -22.37
C ASN A 7 -35.55 22.46 -22.65
N ASP A 8 -36.31 22.65 -23.75
CA ASP A 8 -37.38 21.72 -24.13
C ASP A 8 -36.84 20.31 -24.48
N GLU A 9 -35.65 20.22 -25.09
CA GLU A 9 -34.97 18.95 -25.37
C GLU A 9 -34.44 18.28 -24.09
N ALA A 10 -33.88 19.06 -23.16
CA ALA A 10 -33.41 18.55 -21.88
C ALA A 10 -34.56 18.07 -20.98
N ASP A 11 -35.69 18.78 -20.98
CA ASP A 11 -36.91 18.37 -20.27
C ASP A 11 -37.48 17.06 -20.84
N ALA A 12 -37.52 16.92 -22.18
CA ALA A 12 -37.95 15.69 -22.83
C ALA A 12 -37.02 14.51 -22.50
N LEU A 13 -35.70 14.75 -22.44
CA LEU A 13 -34.69 13.76 -22.06
C LEU A 13 -34.88 13.29 -20.61
N ILE A 14 -35.11 14.22 -19.67
CA ILE A 14 -35.39 13.89 -18.27
C ILE A 14 -36.65 13.04 -18.14
N GLN A 15 -37.71 13.40 -18.86
CA GLN A 15 -38.94 12.60 -18.86
C GLN A 15 -38.70 11.18 -19.38
N GLN A 16 -37.83 10.99 -20.37
CA GLN A 16 -37.47 9.64 -20.85
C GLN A 16 -36.69 8.84 -19.79
N ILE A 17 -35.74 9.47 -19.08
CA ILE A 17 -35.00 8.85 -17.97
C ILE A 17 -35.97 8.39 -16.87
N LEU A 18 -36.88 9.29 -16.45
CA LEU A 18 -37.87 8.99 -15.41
C LEU A 18 -38.86 7.89 -15.85
N ASN A 19 -39.11 7.76 -17.15
CA ASN A 19 -39.90 6.67 -17.72
C ASN A 19 -39.10 5.35 -17.90
N GLY A 20 -37.83 5.30 -17.48
CA GLY A 20 -37.00 4.10 -17.45
C GLY A 20 -36.14 3.86 -18.70
N ALA A 21 -35.96 4.87 -19.56
CA ALA A 21 -34.98 4.81 -20.63
C ALA A 21 -33.55 5.00 -20.08
N GLU A 22 -32.60 4.27 -20.67
CA GLU A 22 -31.18 4.52 -20.42
C GLU A 22 -30.72 5.68 -21.29
N HIS A 23 -29.95 6.59 -20.69
CA HIS A 23 -29.35 7.70 -21.41
C HIS A 23 -27.86 7.81 -21.13
N ILE A 24 -27.11 8.01 -22.21
CA ILE A 24 -25.65 8.13 -22.22
C ILE A 24 -25.31 9.50 -22.76
N VAL A 25 -24.59 10.30 -21.99
CA VAL A 25 -24.17 11.66 -22.33
C VAL A 25 -22.66 11.74 -22.22
N SER A 26 -21.97 12.14 -23.29
CA SER A 26 -20.51 12.31 -23.29
C SER A 26 -20.13 13.67 -23.87
N TYR A 27 -19.10 14.27 -23.29
CA TYR A 27 -18.61 15.60 -23.68
C TYR A 27 -17.16 15.53 -24.13
N PRO A 28 -16.85 15.86 -25.39
CA PRO A 28 -15.47 15.87 -25.87
C PRO A 28 -14.55 16.74 -25.02
N GLY A 29 -13.34 16.27 -24.72
CA GLY A 29 -12.33 17.02 -23.97
C GLY A 29 -12.45 16.97 -22.44
N THR A 30 -13.40 16.20 -21.91
CA THR A 30 -13.61 16.02 -20.46
C THR A 30 -13.01 14.71 -19.91
N SER A 31 -12.06 14.09 -20.61
CA SER A 31 -11.42 12.88 -20.08
C SER A 31 -10.45 13.21 -18.94
N GLN A 32 -10.19 12.25 -18.06
CA GLN A 32 -9.20 12.40 -16.98
C GLN A 32 -7.79 12.74 -17.45
N TYR A 33 -7.50 12.54 -18.74
CA TYR A 33 -6.19 12.80 -19.31
C TYR A 33 -5.97 14.27 -19.65
N GLY A 34 -7.01 15.13 -19.70
CA GLY A 34 -6.84 16.59 -19.82
C GLY A 34 -5.86 17.06 -20.89
N GLY A 35 -5.70 16.30 -21.99
CA GLY A 35 -4.71 16.56 -23.06
C GLY A 35 -3.25 16.21 -22.74
N ARG A 36 -2.95 15.58 -21.60
CA ARG A 36 -1.63 15.04 -21.23
C ARG A 36 -1.67 13.51 -21.14
N GLU A 37 -0.84 12.84 -21.93
CA GLU A 37 -0.72 11.38 -21.90
C GLU A 37 -0.13 10.92 -20.54
N GLY A 38 -0.84 10.02 -19.85
CA GLY A 38 -0.24 9.15 -18.82
C GLY A 38 -0.57 9.39 -17.35
N ILE A 39 -1.31 10.45 -16.97
CA ILE A 39 -1.73 10.65 -15.57
C ILE A 39 -3.06 9.94 -15.33
N SER A 40 -3.07 8.86 -14.55
CA SER A 40 -4.32 8.20 -14.13
C SER A 40 -4.97 8.95 -12.96
N ALA A 41 -5.78 9.96 -13.27
CA ALA A 41 -6.52 10.76 -12.28
C ALA A 41 -7.97 10.24 -12.03
N CYS A 42 -8.29 9.00 -12.39
CA CYS A 42 -9.64 8.41 -12.28
C CYS A 42 -10.25 8.51 -10.88
N GLY A 43 -9.46 8.23 -9.84
CA GLY A 43 -9.92 8.32 -8.44
C GLY A 43 -10.22 9.76 -8.02
N LEU A 44 -9.41 10.71 -8.48
CA LEU A 44 -9.61 12.13 -8.22
C LEU A 44 -10.86 12.66 -8.94
N ALA A 45 -11.04 12.29 -10.21
CA ALA A 45 -12.22 12.64 -10.99
C ALA A 45 -13.50 12.05 -10.36
N SER A 46 -13.46 10.79 -9.94
CA SER A 46 -14.60 10.09 -9.33
C SER A 46 -15.02 10.69 -7.99
N LEU A 47 -14.06 11.05 -7.13
CA LEU A 47 -14.36 11.74 -5.87
C LEU A 47 -14.83 13.18 -6.09
N ASN A 48 -14.25 13.90 -7.05
CA ASN A 48 -14.69 15.24 -7.39
C ASN A 48 -16.07 15.26 -8.04
N PHE A 49 -16.43 14.23 -8.81
CA PHE A 49 -17.80 14.00 -9.28
C PHE A 49 -18.77 13.96 -8.11
N ALA A 50 -18.52 13.10 -7.11
CA ALA A 50 -19.40 13.02 -5.94
C ALA A 50 -19.52 14.37 -5.22
N ARG A 51 -18.39 15.06 -5.00
CA ARG A 51 -18.37 16.39 -4.36
C ARG A 51 -19.19 17.43 -5.12
N VAL A 52 -18.96 17.57 -6.43
CA VAL A 52 -19.59 18.59 -7.27
C VAL A 52 -21.09 18.35 -7.38
N ILE A 53 -21.54 17.10 -7.53
CA ILE A 53 -22.97 16.81 -7.61
C ILE A 53 -23.67 17.06 -6.27
N PHE A 54 -23.09 16.66 -5.14
CA PHE A 54 -23.65 16.99 -3.82
C PHE A 54 -23.70 18.51 -3.56
N GLU A 55 -22.70 19.26 -4.04
CA GLU A 55 -22.69 20.72 -3.95
C GLU A 55 -23.84 21.35 -4.76
N LYS A 56 -24.07 20.87 -5.99
CA LYS A 56 -25.17 21.32 -6.87
C LYS A 56 -26.53 20.93 -6.31
N GLU A 57 -26.68 19.72 -5.74
CA GLU A 57 -27.90 19.26 -5.09
C GLU A 57 -28.27 20.14 -3.89
N ALA A 58 -27.29 20.56 -3.08
CA ALA A 58 -27.51 21.42 -1.93
C ALA A 58 -27.78 22.90 -2.31
N GLY A 59 -27.32 23.35 -3.48
CA GLY A 59 -27.49 24.72 -3.96
C GLY A 59 -28.70 24.96 -4.87
N GLY A 60 -29.30 23.90 -5.43
CA GLY A 60 -30.36 23.95 -6.44
C GLY A 60 -31.74 23.48 -5.96
N SER A 61 -32.76 23.68 -6.81
CA SER A 61 -34.08 23.03 -6.64
C SER A 61 -34.01 21.59 -7.17
N CYS A 62 -34.66 20.64 -6.49
CA CYS A 62 -34.64 19.22 -6.85
C CYS A 62 -35.13 18.97 -8.29
N ASP A 63 -36.03 19.82 -8.80
CA ASP A 63 -36.65 19.73 -10.12
C ASP A 63 -35.66 19.87 -11.29
N ASP A 64 -34.48 20.47 -11.08
CA ASP A 64 -33.47 20.78 -12.11
C ASP A 64 -32.12 20.04 -11.90
N ILE A 65 -32.06 19.13 -10.92
CA ILE A 65 -30.79 18.47 -10.57
C ILE A 65 -30.28 17.56 -11.70
N LEU A 66 -31.17 16.87 -12.40
CA LEU A 66 -30.78 15.98 -13.50
C LEU A 66 -30.24 16.76 -14.70
N GLN A 67 -30.86 17.90 -15.03
CA GLN A 67 -30.41 18.81 -16.08
C GLN A 67 -29.02 19.37 -15.72
N THR A 68 -28.84 19.76 -14.47
CA THR A 68 -27.56 20.24 -13.95
C THR A 68 -26.48 19.15 -13.99
N VAL A 69 -26.82 17.89 -13.63
CA VAL A 69 -25.88 16.75 -13.63
C VAL A 69 -25.38 16.44 -15.03
N ILE A 70 -26.28 16.42 -16.01
CA ILE A 70 -25.92 16.09 -17.39
C ILE A 70 -25.33 17.28 -18.14
N ALA A 71 -25.32 18.49 -17.60
CA ALA A 71 -24.80 19.66 -18.29
C ALA A 71 -23.30 19.54 -18.62
N SER A 72 -22.91 20.09 -19.78
CA SER A 72 -21.50 20.13 -20.22
C SER A 72 -20.61 20.83 -19.20
N GLU A 73 -21.10 21.90 -18.59
CA GLU A 73 -20.41 22.68 -17.56
C GLU A 73 -20.04 21.80 -16.36
N THR A 74 -20.94 20.92 -15.94
CA THR A 74 -20.70 19.98 -14.84
C THR A 74 -19.62 18.96 -15.21
N ALA A 75 -19.62 18.45 -16.44
CA ALA A 75 -18.56 17.55 -16.94
C ALA A 75 -17.17 18.20 -16.88
N HIS A 76 -17.06 19.44 -17.33
CA HIS A 76 -15.83 20.22 -17.27
C HIS A 76 -15.41 20.50 -15.83
N GLU A 77 -16.34 20.89 -14.96
CA GLU A 77 -16.06 21.16 -13.54
C GLU A 77 -15.54 19.91 -12.80
N VAL A 78 -16.15 18.75 -13.05
CA VAL A 78 -15.74 17.47 -12.44
C VAL A 78 -14.31 17.10 -12.83
N THR A 79 -13.94 17.34 -14.08
CA THR A 79 -12.65 16.90 -14.66
C THR A 79 -11.55 17.96 -14.55
N ALA A 80 -11.90 19.24 -14.35
CA ALA A 80 -10.93 20.35 -14.26
C ALA A 80 -9.87 20.12 -13.17
N ILE A 81 -10.25 19.46 -12.08
CA ILE A 81 -9.33 19.12 -10.98
C ILE A 81 -8.16 18.21 -11.44
N CYS A 82 -8.37 17.40 -12.47
CA CYS A 82 -7.36 16.48 -13.01
C CYS A 82 -6.21 17.23 -13.68
N ALA A 83 -6.46 18.40 -14.28
CA ALA A 83 -5.41 19.21 -14.90
C ALA A 83 -4.40 19.76 -13.87
N GLY A 84 -4.82 19.91 -12.60
CA GLY A 84 -3.97 20.32 -11.49
C GLY A 84 -3.22 19.17 -10.81
N ALA A 85 -3.50 17.91 -11.17
CA ALA A 85 -2.79 16.76 -10.64
C ALA A 85 -1.40 16.65 -11.30
N THR A 86 -0.34 16.64 -10.50
CA THR A 86 1.05 16.57 -10.97
C THR A 86 1.73 15.24 -10.66
N PHE A 87 0.98 14.25 -10.16
CA PHE A 87 1.50 12.95 -9.76
C PHE A 87 1.06 11.85 -10.72
N ASN A 88 1.95 10.90 -10.98
CA ASN A 88 1.72 9.81 -11.93
C ASN A 88 1.34 8.48 -11.24
N SER A 89 1.40 8.43 -9.90
CA SER A 89 1.16 7.21 -9.13
C SER A 89 -0.34 7.01 -8.88
N HIS A 90 -0.83 5.78 -9.09
CA HIS A 90 -2.18 5.38 -8.69
C HIS A 90 -2.28 5.46 -7.16
N LEU A 91 -3.04 6.44 -6.66
CA LEU A 91 -3.38 6.55 -5.25
C LEU A 91 -4.65 5.76 -4.96
N GLU A 92 -4.70 5.12 -3.79
CA GLU A 92 -5.89 4.46 -3.29
C GLU A 92 -6.99 5.51 -2.99
N VAL A 93 -8.26 5.13 -3.14
CA VAL A 93 -9.40 6.03 -2.94
C VAL A 93 -9.42 6.57 -1.51
N GLU A 94 -9.01 5.76 -0.54
CA GLU A 94 -8.88 6.12 0.86
C GLU A 94 -7.86 7.24 1.05
N ASP A 95 -6.71 7.17 0.38
CA ASP A 95 -5.70 8.22 0.44
C ASP A 95 -6.17 9.51 -0.22
N ILE A 96 -6.92 9.41 -1.32
CA ILE A 96 -7.50 10.58 -1.97
C ILE A 96 -8.58 11.19 -1.07
N SER A 97 -9.49 10.39 -0.50
CA SER A 97 -10.62 10.86 0.33
C SER A 97 -10.20 11.61 1.60
N ARG A 98 -8.99 11.34 2.12
CA ARG A 98 -8.44 11.92 3.36
C ARG A 98 -7.83 13.32 3.21
N VAL A 99 -7.86 13.92 2.03
CA VAL A 99 -7.38 15.30 1.87
C VAL A 99 -8.49 16.30 2.21
N PRO A 100 -8.14 17.53 2.65
CA PRO A 100 -9.12 18.48 3.16
C PRO A 100 -10.30 18.74 2.22
N LEU A 101 -10.09 18.74 0.91
CA LEU A 101 -11.14 18.94 -0.09
C LEU A 101 -12.28 17.91 0.03
N PHE A 102 -11.93 16.63 0.22
CA PHE A 102 -12.90 15.54 0.26
C PHE A 102 -13.35 15.22 1.68
N ASP A 103 -12.44 15.23 2.66
CA ASP A 103 -12.74 14.95 4.06
C ASP A 103 -13.75 15.93 4.67
N GLN A 104 -13.79 17.18 4.16
CA GLN A 104 -14.76 18.20 4.61
C GLN A 104 -16.10 18.13 3.90
N THR A 105 -16.20 17.48 2.73
CA THR A 105 -17.40 17.49 1.88
C THR A 105 -18.06 16.12 1.78
N LEU A 106 -17.31 15.05 1.95
CA LEU A 106 -17.73 13.67 1.78
C LEU A 106 -17.48 12.88 3.06
N LYS A 107 -18.46 12.07 3.45
CA LYS A 107 -18.35 11.15 4.59
C LYS A 107 -18.50 9.71 4.14
N LEU A 108 -17.51 8.88 4.47
CA LEU A 108 -17.57 7.44 4.26
C LEU A 108 -18.57 6.79 5.23
N VAL A 109 -19.55 6.11 4.66
CA VAL A 109 -20.60 5.38 5.39
C VAL A 109 -20.22 3.92 5.55
N SER A 110 -19.81 3.27 4.46
CA SER A 110 -19.36 1.88 4.49
C SER A 110 -18.50 1.55 3.28
N THR A 111 -17.72 0.49 3.40
CA THR A 111 -16.97 -0.10 2.30
C THR A 111 -17.51 -1.50 2.01
N LYS A 112 -17.69 -1.82 0.73
CA LYS A 112 -18.09 -3.14 0.26
C LYS A 112 -16.98 -3.74 -0.59
N TYR A 113 -16.77 -5.05 -0.47
CA TYR A 113 -15.81 -5.79 -1.28
C TYR A 113 -16.53 -6.93 -1.97
N GLY A 114 -16.16 -7.23 -3.22
CA GLY A 114 -16.80 -8.30 -3.96
C GLY A 114 -16.12 -8.60 -5.28
N ARG A 115 -16.59 -9.66 -5.93
CA ARG A 115 -16.18 -9.98 -7.32
C ARG A 115 -17.07 -9.20 -8.30
N PRO A 116 -16.50 -8.61 -9.36
CA PRO A 116 -17.24 -7.84 -10.34
C PRO A 116 -18.14 -8.78 -11.15
N SER A 117 -19.40 -8.83 -10.73
CA SER A 117 -20.43 -9.72 -11.24
C SER A 117 -21.78 -9.04 -11.07
N LEU A 118 -22.74 -9.40 -11.92
CA LEU A 118 -24.06 -8.80 -11.91
C LEU A 118 -24.72 -8.86 -10.53
N THR A 119 -24.60 -10.00 -9.85
CA THR A 119 -25.15 -10.21 -8.51
C THR A 119 -24.50 -9.30 -7.48
N GLN A 120 -23.17 -9.17 -7.48
CA GLN A 120 -22.47 -8.34 -6.50
C GLN A 120 -22.71 -6.85 -6.72
N PHE A 121 -22.76 -6.39 -7.98
CA PHE A 121 -23.12 -5.00 -8.28
C PHE A 121 -24.60 -4.70 -7.98
N THR A 122 -25.50 -5.67 -8.19
CA THR A 122 -26.90 -5.55 -7.77
C THR A 122 -26.99 -5.36 -6.26
N ASN A 123 -26.32 -6.21 -5.48
CA ASN A 123 -26.28 -6.09 -4.02
C ASN A 123 -25.67 -4.76 -3.55
N LEU A 124 -24.64 -4.28 -4.26
CA LEU A 124 -24.02 -2.99 -3.98
C LEU A 124 -25.04 -1.85 -4.16
N LEU A 125 -25.71 -1.80 -5.30
CA LEU A 125 -26.69 -0.77 -5.62
C LEU A 125 -27.94 -0.84 -4.72
N GLN A 126 -28.38 -2.04 -4.34
CA GLN A 126 -29.44 -2.22 -3.33
C GLN A 126 -29.01 -1.66 -1.97
N ALA A 127 -27.73 -1.75 -1.60
CA ALA A 127 -27.24 -1.11 -0.38
C ALA A 127 -27.33 0.42 -0.46
N LEU A 128 -27.20 1.02 -1.65
CA LEU A 128 -27.43 2.47 -1.84
C LEU A 128 -28.92 2.82 -1.70
N GLU A 129 -29.83 1.97 -2.16
CA GLU A 129 -31.28 2.16 -1.97
C GLU A 129 -31.66 2.22 -0.48
N THR A 130 -30.93 1.54 0.40
CA THR A 130 -31.18 1.60 1.86
C THR A 130 -30.84 2.93 2.53
N ILE A 131 -30.19 3.86 1.81
CA ILE A 131 -29.83 5.18 2.31
C ILE A 131 -30.89 6.18 1.84
N ASP A 132 -31.58 6.83 2.78
CA ASP A 132 -32.71 7.73 2.45
C ASP A 132 -32.33 8.99 1.65
N THR A 133 -31.05 9.37 1.70
CA THR A 133 -30.51 10.54 0.99
C THR A 133 -29.74 10.12 -0.26
N SER A 134 -29.46 11.08 -1.14
CA SER A 134 -28.50 10.88 -2.23
C SER A 134 -27.15 10.41 -1.69
N CYS A 135 -26.54 9.45 -2.38
CA CYS A 135 -25.28 8.82 -1.96
C CYS A 135 -24.47 8.40 -3.18
N ALA A 136 -23.15 8.38 -3.05
CA ALA A 136 -22.23 7.95 -4.09
C ALA A 136 -21.51 6.67 -3.68
N VAL A 137 -21.15 5.82 -4.63
CA VAL A 137 -20.17 4.76 -4.45
C VAL A 137 -19.01 4.98 -5.42
N ILE A 138 -17.80 5.02 -4.87
CA ILE A 138 -16.57 5.01 -5.67
C ILE A 138 -16.12 3.56 -5.78
N ILE A 139 -16.13 3.03 -7.00
CA ILE A 139 -15.81 1.64 -7.29
C ILE A 139 -14.38 1.58 -7.81
N THR A 140 -13.51 0.91 -7.07
CA THR A 140 -12.12 0.68 -7.47
C THR A 140 -11.95 -0.77 -7.88
N ARG A 141 -11.50 -0.95 -9.11
CA ARG A 141 -11.05 -2.22 -9.66
C ARG A 141 -9.78 -1.95 -10.45
N PRO A 142 -8.59 -2.06 -9.84
CA PRO A 142 -7.38 -1.54 -10.46
C PRO A 142 -7.14 -2.12 -11.86
N PRO A 143 -6.75 -1.29 -12.85
CA PRO A 143 -6.40 0.14 -12.72
C PRO A 143 -7.58 1.11 -12.79
N GLU A 144 -8.82 0.63 -12.89
CA GLU A 144 -10.01 1.42 -13.15
C GLU A 144 -10.68 1.91 -11.86
N ILE A 145 -11.05 3.20 -11.84
CA ILE A 145 -11.88 3.78 -10.79
C ILE A 145 -13.03 4.54 -11.45
N ILE A 146 -14.26 4.22 -11.06
CA ILE A 146 -15.47 4.88 -11.55
C ILE A 146 -16.36 5.30 -10.38
N ALA A 147 -17.24 6.25 -10.61
CA ALA A 147 -18.25 6.62 -9.63
C ALA A 147 -19.64 6.19 -10.08
N CYS A 148 -20.47 5.73 -9.15
CA CYS A 148 -21.90 5.55 -9.35
C CYS A 148 -22.65 6.28 -8.23
N MET A 149 -23.55 7.19 -8.58
CA MET A 149 -24.32 7.97 -7.62
C MET A 149 -25.79 7.58 -7.71
N LYS A 150 -26.44 7.46 -6.56
CA LYS A 150 -27.89 7.42 -6.43
C LYS A 150 -28.37 8.82 -6.06
N LEU A 151 -29.19 9.42 -6.92
CA LEU A 151 -29.86 10.70 -6.71
C LEU A 151 -31.32 10.45 -6.38
N VAL A 152 -31.83 11.12 -5.35
CA VAL A 152 -33.25 11.07 -4.99
C VAL A 152 -33.97 12.23 -5.66
N VAL A 153 -34.72 11.97 -6.74
CA VAL A 153 -35.44 12.98 -7.53
C VAL A 153 -36.95 12.77 -7.42
N HIS A 154 -37.67 13.69 -6.78
CA HIS A 154 -39.13 13.62 -6.59
C HIS A 154 -39.65 12.23 -6.15
N SER A 155 -38.96 11.56 -5.22
CA SER A 155 -39.23 10.18 -4.74
C SER A 155 -38.86 9.02 -5.67
N THR A 156 -38.14 9.29 -6.76
CA THR A 156 -37.56 8.26 -7.64
C THR A 156 -36.04 8.26 -7.51
N ASP A 157 -35.46 7.06 -7.31
CA ASP A 157 -34.01 6.89 -7.32
C ASP A 157 -33.50 6.86 -8.78
N VAL A 158 -32.57 7.76 -9.09
CA VAL A 158 -31.87 7.80 -10.38
C VAL A 158 -30.40 7.49 -10.15
N PHE A 159 -29.91 6.45 -10.82
CA PHE A 159 -28.50 6.06 -10.80
C PHE A 159 -27.74 6.77 -11.91
N VAL A 160 -26.62 7.40 -11.57
CA VAL A 160 -25.73 8.09 -12.49
C VAL A 160 -24.34 7.47 -12.38
N ILE A 161 -23.90 6.78 -13.41
CA ILE A 161 -22.51 6.30 -13.53
C ILE A 161 -21.70 7.39 -14.19
N PHE A 162 -20.60 7.79 -13.55
CA PHE A 162 -19.58 8.65 -14.12
C PHE A 162 -18.32 7.82 -14.39
N ASP A 163 -17.92 7.80 -15.65
CA ASP A 163 -16.69 7.15 -16.09
C ASP A 163 -15.81 8.15 -16.84
N SER A 164 -14.63 8.42 -16.27
CA SER A 164 -13.66 9.37 -16.81
C SER A 164 -12.69 8.77 -17.84
N HIS A 165 -12.80 7.47 -18.11
CA HIS A 165 -11.97 6.77 -19.10
C HIS A 165 -12.55 6.97 -20.50
N SER A 166 -11.65 7.16 -21.48
CA SER A 166 -12.00 6.98 -22.89
C SER A 166 -12.22 5.49 -23.17
N ARG A 167 -13.39 5.12 -23.71
CA ARG A 167 -13.72 3.75 -24.11
C ARG A 167 -14.18 3.70 -25.57
N PRO A 168 -14.24 2.53 -26.22
CA PRO A 168 -14.78 2.43 -27.58
C PRO A 168 -16.19 3.02 -27.74
N ASP A 169 -17.03 2.90 -26.70
CA ASP A 169 -18.39 3.43 -26.67
C ASP A 169 -18.44 4.97 -26.49
N HIS A 170 -17.37 5.58 -25.97
CA HIS A 170 -17.23 7.01 -25.70
C HIS A 170 -15.75 7.42 -25.77
N PRO A 171 -15.18 7.56 -26.98
CA PRO A 171 -13.74 7.75 -27.15
C PRO A 171 -13.26 9.14 -26.72
N ASP A 172 -14.13 10.16 -26.85
CA ASP A 172 -13.73 11.56 -26.84
C ASP A 172 -13.81 12.26 -25.47
N GLY A 173 -14.31 11.61 -24.42
CA GLY A 173 -14.45 12.26 -23.12
C GLY A 173 -15.06 11.40 -22.02
N ALA A 174 -15.24 12.00 -20.84
CA ALA A 174 -15.98 11.35 -19.77
C ALA A 174 -17.45 11.16 -20.16
N VAL A 175 -18.11 10.22 -19.49
CA VAL A 175 -19.50 9.87 -19.77
C VAL A 175 -20.33 9.86 -18.50
N PHE A 176 -21.57 10.30 -18.62
CA PHE A 176 -22.64 10.10 -17.65
C PHE A 176 -23.63 9.09 -18.21
N ILE A 177 -23.91 8.04 -17.46
CA ILE A 177 -24.89 7.02 -17.83
C ILE A 177 -25.99 7.01 -16.77
N LEU A 178 -27.22 7.30 -17.19
CA LEU A 178 -28.36 7.47 -16.30
C LEU A 178 -29.34 6.31 -16.46
N ASN A 179 -29.79 5.78 -15.32
CA ASN A 179 -30.74 4.69 -15.27
C ASN A 179 -31.58 4.75 -13.98
N THR A 180 -32.85 4.37 -14.03
CA THR A 180 -33.68 4.20 -12.83
C THR A 180 -33.71 2.77 -12.32
N SER A 181 -33.15 1.82 -13.09
CA SER A 181 -33.15 0.39 -12.73
C SER A 181 -31.81 -0.06 -12.17
N VAL A 182 -31.81 -0.54 -10.93
CA VAL A 182 -30.66 -1.23 -10.31
C VAL A 182 -30.07 -2.30 -11.22
N HIS A 183 -30.92 -3.13 -11.84
CA HIS A 183 -30.46 -4.25 -12.66
C HIS A 183 -29.70 -3.78 -13.90
N ARG A 184 -30.21 -2.75 -14.60
CA ARG A 184 -29.54 -2.19 -15.78
C ARG A 184 -28.25 -1.48 -15.40
N THR A 185 -28.25 -0.69 -14.32
CA THR A 185 -27.04 -0.07 -13.79
C THR A 185 -25.99 -1.12 -13.43
N ALA A 186 -26.38 -2.20 -12.75
CA ALA A 186 -25.46 -3.30 -12.41
C ALA A 186 -24.90 -4.00 -13.66
N ALA A 187 -25.73 -4.23 -14.68
CA ALA A 187 -25.27 -4.79 -15.95
C ALA A 187 -24.24 -3.87 -16.62
N ARG A 188 -24.48 -2.56 -16.65
CA ARG A 188 -23.53 -1.59 -17.20
C ARG A 188 -22.22 -1.57 -16.44
N LEU A 189 -22.25 -1.68 -15.10
CA LEU A 189 -21.04 -1.80 -14.28
C LEU A 189 -20.23 -3.07 -14.60
N VAL A 190 -20.88 -4.20 -14.92
CA VAL A 190 -20.20 -5.41 -15.38
C VAL A 190 -19.50 -5.20 -16.72
N ASP A 191 -20.15 -4.51 -17.65
CA ASP A 191 -19.60 -4.24 -18.98
C ASP A 191 -18.40 -3.27 -18.90
N ILE A 192 -18.49 -2.25 -18.04
CA ILE A 192 -17.43 -1.26 -17.83
C ILE A 192 -16.24 -1.87 -17.11
N LEU A 193 -16.47 -2.76 -16.13
CA LEU A 193 -15.44 -3.38 -15.30
C LEU A 193 -15.36 -4.89 -15.55
N PRO A 194 -14.86 -5.36 -16.71
CA PRO A 194 -14.87 -6.78 -17.08
C PRO A 194 -13.79 -7.61 -16.38
N VAL A 195 -14.10 -8.88 -16.05
CA VAL A 195 -13.11 -9.82 -15.48
C VAL A 195 -12.11 -10.28 -16.53
N ASP A 196 -10.86 -9.81 -16.45
CA ASP A 196 -9.78 -10.39 -17.28
C ASP A 196 -9.39 -11.78 -16.75
N ARG A 197 -9.89 -12.80 -17.43
CA ARG A 197 -9.62 -14.21 -17.11
C ARG A 197 -8.14 -14.59 -17.31
N ARG A 198 -7.37 -13.80 -18.07
CA ARG A 198 -5.95 -14.10 -18.36
C ARG A 198 -5.03 -13.76 -17.19
N LEU A 199 -5.32 -12.70 -16.43
CA LEU A 199 -4.57 -12.31 -15.23
C LEU A 199 -4.68 -13.36 -14.10
N VAL A 200 -5.78 -14.11 -14.05
CA VAL A 200 -6.04 -15.17 -13.07
C VAL A 200 -5.28 -16.47 -13.40
N SER A 201 -4.72 -16.58 -14.62
CA SER A 201 -4.12 -17.81 -15.13
C SER A 201 -2.59 -17.88 -14.98
N ASP A 202 -1.95 -16.82 -14.50
CA ASP A 202 -0.48 -16.72 -14.42
C ASP A 202 0.04 -17.25 -13.06
N ASN A 203 0.87 -18.28 -13.11
CA ASN A 203 1.30 -19.03 -11.91
C ASN A 203 2.28 -18.25 -11.03
N ASP A 204 2.95 -17.22 -11.55
CA ASP A 204 3.96 -16.44 -10.82
C ASP A 204 3.37 -15.19 -10.09
N LEU A 205 2.10 -14.84 -10.33
CA LEU A 205 1.46 -13.59 -9.85
C LEU A 205 0.21 -13.81 -8.99
N GLN A 206 0.03 -15.02 -8.46
CA GLN A 206 -1.23 -15.50 -7.87
C GLN A 206 -1.89 -14.59 -6.82
N TRP A 207 -1.13 -13.90 -5.95
CA TRP A 207 -1.71 -13.01 -4.93
C TRP A 207 -2.02 -11.60 -5.45
N GLN A 208 -1.20 -11.07 -6.37
CA GLN A 208 -1.47 -9.78 -7.03
C GLN A 208 -2.69 -9.91 -7.97
N ALA A 209 -2.82 -11.05 -8.65
CA ALA A 209 -3.96 -11.36 -9.50
C ALA A 209 -5.29 -11.51 -8.72
N GLN A 210 -5.26 -12.01 -7.48
CA GLN A 210 -6.44 -12.11 -6.62
C GLN A 210 -6.92 -10.74 -6.10
N LEU A 211 -6.02 -9.80 -5.80
CA LEU A 211 -6.37 -8.42 -5.45
C LEU A 211 -6.97 -7.66 -6.65
N LEU A 212 -6.49 -7.91 -7.87
CA LEU A 212 -7.02 -7.36 -9.13
C LEU A 212 -8.34 -8.01 -9.60
N ALA A 213 -8.72 -9.15 -9.02
CA ALA A 213 -9.94 -9.87 -9.37
C ALA A 213 -11.18 -9.34 -8.65
N ASN A 214 -11.00 -8.59 -7.55
CA ASN A 214 -12.09 -8.03 -6.75
C ASN A 214 -12.23 -6.53 -6.98
N PHE A 215 -13.40 -5.99 -6.68
CA PHE A 215 -13.62 -4.55 -6.56
C PHE A 215 -13.79 -4.16 -5.08
N SER A 216 -13.44 -2.92 -4.76
CA SER A 216 -13.90 -2.23 -3.56
C SER A 216 -14.92 -1.15 -3.95
N GLY A 217 -15.91 -0.93 -3.10
CA GLY A 217 -16.94 0.09 -3.27
C GLY A 217 -17.03 0.95 -2.01
N HIS A 218 -16.61 2.20 -2.09
CA HIS A 218 -16.62 3.15 -0.99
C HIS A 218 -17.89 4.00 -1.06
N ILE A 219 -18.84 3.74 -0.15
CA ILE A 219 -20.13 4.44 -0.12
C ILE A 219 -19.97 5.74 0.68
N LEU A 220 -20.22 6.86 0.02
CA LEU A 220 -20.03 8.22 0.49
C LEU A 220 -21.38 8.96 0.51
N VAL A 221 -21.56 9.82 1.52
CA VAL A 221 -22.67 10.78 1.59
C VAL A 221 -22.12 12.20 1.75
N SER A 222 -22.94 13.20 1.44
CA SER A 222 -22.60 14.60 1.71
C SER A 222 -22.42 14.83 3.22
N SER A 223 -21.33 15.52 3.60
CA SER A 223 -20.98 15.81 4.99
C SER A 223 -20.92 17.31 5.32
N GLY A 224 -20.97 18.17 4.31
CA GLY A 224 -20.79 19.61 4.48
C GLY A 224 -20.47 20.30 3.16
N GLN A 225 -20.35 21.63 3.23
CA GLN A 225 -19.95 22.47 2.10
C GLN A 225 -18.71 23.27 2.46
N ILE A 226 -17.81 23.42 1.49
CA ILE A 226 -16.69 24.34 1.60
C ILE A 226 -17.17 25.73 1.18
N PRO A 227 -16.89 26.78 1.97
CA PRO A 227 -17.22 28.14 1.56
C PRO A 227 -16.55 28.47 0.22
N VAL A 228 -17.30 29.05 -0.73
CA VAL A 228 -16.84 29.40 -2.08
C VAL A 228 -15.51 30.19 -2.05
N ALA A 229 -15.35 31.09 -1.07
CA ALA A 229 -14.14 31.88 -0.88
C ALA A 229 -12.87 31.05 -0.56
N LEU A 230 -13.02 29.84 -0.03
CA LEU A 230 -11.93 28.93 0.33
C LEU A 230 -11.76 27.76 -0.65
N THR A 231 -12.73 27.51 -1.54
CA THR A 231 -12.75 26.35 -2.43
C THR A 231 -11.48 26.22 -3.26
N GLN A 232 -11.03 27.31 -3.89
CA GLN A 232 -9.81 27.29 -4.71
C GLN A 232 -8.57 26.97 -3.86
N THR A 233 -8.39 27.66 -2.74
CA THR A 233 -7.24 27.45 -1.85
C THR A 233 -7.20 26.03 -1.28
N ILE A 234 -8.33 25.50 -0.84
CA ILE A 234 -8.42 24.13 -0.31
C ILE A 234 -8.16 23.10 -1.41
N THR A 235 -8.61 23.36 -2.64
CA THR A 235 -8.34 22.51 -3.80
C THR A 235 -6.84 22.45 -4.08
N GLU A 236 -6.17 23.60 -4.19
CA GLU A 236 -4.73 23.71 -4.43
C GLU A 236 -3.91 23.04 -3.32
N CYS A 237 -4.26 23.27 -2.05
CA CYS A 237 -3.63 22.61 -0.91
C CYS A 237 -3.81 21.09 -0.95
N SER A 238 -5.01 20.62 -1.28
CA SER A 238 -5.32 19.18 -1.34
C SER A 238 -4.55 18.49 -2.46
N LEU A 239 -4.47 19.11 -3.64
CA LEU A 239 -3.65 18.60 -4.75
C LEU A 239 -2.16 18.54 -4.39
N THR A 240 -1.66 19.55 -3.66
CA THR A 240 -0.28 19.54 -3.16
C THR A 240 -0.04 18.40 -2.16
N ILE A 241 -0.99 18.13 -1.25
CA ILE A 241 -0.91 17.02 -0.32
C ILE A 241 -0.89 15.67 -1.06
N LEU A 242 -1.72 15.51 -2.10
CA LEU A 242 -1.73 14.29 -2.91
C LEU A 242 -0.40 14.10 -3.65
N ALA A 243 0.16 15.17 -4.23
CA ALA A 243 1.46 15.11 -4.88
C ALA A 243 2.57 14.68 -3.92
N LEU A 244 2.61 15.23 -2.71
CA LEU A 244 3.56 14.84 -1.68
C LEU A 244 3.35 13.39 -1.22
N ARG A 245 2.11 12.92 -1.08
CA ARG A 245 1.81 11.53 -0.72
C ARG A 245 2.28 10.56 -1.80
N ALA A 246 2.04 10.88 -3.08
CA ALA A 246 2.54 10.11 -4.21
C ALA A 246 4.06 10.04 -4.23
N GLU A 247 4.75 11.19 -4.07
CA GLU A 247 6.21 11.24 -4.01
C GLU A 247 6.78 10.41 -2.85
N VAL A 248 6.16 10.49 -1.67
CA VAL A 248 6.55 9.66 -0.51
C VAL A 248 6.36 8.17 -0.79
N SER A 249 5.29 7.79 -1.50
CA SER A 249 5.04 6.40 -1.88
C SER A 249 6.11 5.88 -2.86
N ASP A 250 6.41 6.66 -3.90
CA ASP A 250 7.44 6.34 -4.90
C ASP A 250 8.82 6.22 -4.27
N LEU A 251 9.20 7.18 -3.40
CA LEU A 251 10.48 7.16 -2.68
C LEU A 251 10.58 5.95 -1.76
N LYS A 252 9.49 5.55 -1.08
CA LYS A 252 9.47 4.33 -0.26
C LYS A 252 9.69 3.08 -1.10
N LEU A 253 9.04 2.99 -2.26
CA LEU A 253 9.22 1.87 -3.19
C LEU A 253 10.67 1.79 -3.70
N GLN A 254 11.21 2.92 -4.18
CA GLN A 254 12.60 3.00 -4.64
C GLN A 254 13.59 2.62 -3.55
N ASN A 255 13.37 3.10 -2.32
CA ASN A 255 14.23 2.78 -1.19
C ASN A 255 14.18 1.28 -0.84
N SER A 256 12.99 0.65 -0.93
CA SER A 256 12.85 -0.80 -0.77
C SER A 256 13.63 -1.58 -1.82
N VAL A 257 13.50 -1.20 -3.10
CA VAL A 257 14.23 -1.82 -4.23
C VAL A 257 15.74 -1.66 -4.05
N LEU A 258 16.23 -0.45 -3.83
CA LEU A 258 17.65 -0.17 -3.63
C LEU A 258 18.21 -0.89 -2.40
N THR A 259 17.43 -0.99 -1.33
CA THR A 259 17.83 -1.74 -0.13
C THR A 259 17.98 -3.23 -0.45
N SER A 260 17.04 -3.81 -1.21
CA SER A 260 17.12 -5.21 -1.64
C SER A 260 18.33 -5.46 -2.56
N GLU A 261 18.62 -4.53 -3.47
CA GLU A 261 19.73 -4.63 -4.40
C GLU A 261 21.09 -4.46 -3.71
N ASN A 262 21.21 -3.51 -2.77
CA ASN A 262 22.41 -3.37 -1.95
C ASN A 262 22.71 -4.66 -1.18
N LYS A 263 21.70 -5.30 -0.57
CA LYS A 263 21.88 -6.60 0.10
C LYS A 263 22.36 -7.69 -0.86
N ARG A 264 21.80 -7.75 -2.07
CA ARG A 264 22.21 -8.70 -3.11
C ARG A 264 23.69 -8.50 -3.48
N LEU A 265 24.07 -7.26 -3.78
CA LEU A 265 25.44 -6.91 -4.15
C LEU A 265 26.43 -7.17 -3.00
N GLU A 266 26.05 -6.91 -1.76
CA GLU A 266 26.87 -7.24 -0.58
C GLU A 266 27.11 -8.75 -0.46
N SER A 267 26.09 -9.58 -0.72
CA SER A 267 26.22 -11.05 -0.72
C SER A 267 27.14 -11.55 -1.85
N GLU A 268 27.01 -10.98 -3.05
CA GLU A 268 27.88 -11.29 -4.19
C GLU A 268 29.34 -10.92 -3.90
N LEU A 269 29.56 -9.73 -3.32
CA LEU A 269 30.90 -9.25 -2.95
C LEU A 269 31.54 -10.13 -1.87
N GLN A 270 30.77 -10.58 -0.87
CA GLN A 270 31.26 -11.54 0.12
C GLN A 270 31.65 -12.88 -0.50
N THR A 271 30.88 -13.34 -1.48
CA THR A 271 31.15 -14.61 -2.17
C THR A 271 32.42 -14.53 -3.02
N GLU A 272 32.62 -13.42 -3.75
CA GLU A 272 33.85 -13.20 -4.51
C GLU A 272 35.09 -13.00 -3.61
N ASN A 273 34.94 -12.31 -2.47
CA ASN A 273 36.03 -12.19 -1.50
C ASN A 273 36.45 -13.56 -0.95
N LYS A 274 35.49 -14.44 -0.62
CA LYS A 274 35.78 -15.83 -0.21
C LYS A 274 36.52 -16.61 -1.29
N ARG A 275 36.07 -16.51 -2.55
CA ARG A 275 36.76 -17.16 -3.70
C ARG A 275 38.19 -16.64 -3.86
N ARG A 276 38.40 -15.34 -3.69
CA ARG A 276 39.72 -14.71 -3.76
C ARG A 276 40.64 -15.20 -2.64
N ASP A 277 40.13 -15.31 -1.42
CA ASP A 277 40.87 -15.84 -0.26
C ASP A 277 41.24 -17.31 -0.43
N GLU A 278 40.32 -18.15 -0.93
CA GLU A 278 40.57 -19.56 -1.26
C GLU A 278 41.66 -19.69 -2.33
N ARG A 279 41.60 -18.87 -3.38
CA ARG A 279 42.63 -18.85 -4.43
C ARG A 279 43.99 -18.46 -3.87
N MET A 280 44.04 -17.49 -2.95
CA MET A 280 45.29 -17.07 -2.30
C MET A 280 45.86 -18.17 -1.38
N LYS A 281 45.00 -18.88 -0.64
CA LYS A 281 45.40 -20.04 0.18
C LYS A 281 45.97 -21.17 -0.68
N LEU A 282 45.35 -21.49 -1.81
CA LEU A 282 45.86 -22.49 -2.75
C LEU A 282 47.24 -22.10 -3.28
N LEU A 283 47.43 -20.86 -3.75
CA LEU A 283 48.73 -20.36 -4.22
C LEU A 283 49.82 -20.42 -3.13
N SER A 284 49.47 -20.10 -1.88
CA SER A 284 50.40 -20.21 -0.75
C SER A 284 50.79 -21.66 -0.42
N SER A 285 49.88 -22.62 -0.61
CA SER A 285 50.14 -24.04 -0.33
C SER A 285 51.07 -24.70 -1.36
N PHE A 286 51.07 -24.20 -2.61
CA PHE A 286 52.02 -24.64 -3.65
C PHE A 286 53.45 -24.20 -3.36
N ASN A 287 53.66 -22.98 -2.84
CA ASN A 287 55.00 -22.48 -2.48
C ASN A 287 55.64 -23.21 -1.28
N TYR A 288 54.86 -23.93 -0.46
CA TYR A 288 55.37 -24.66 0.71
C TYR A 288 55.84 -26.09 0.38
N ARG A 289 55.33 -26.70 -0.70
CA ARG A 289 55.71 -28.06 -1.12
C ARG A 289 57.01 -28.13 -1.93
N ASP A 290 57.48 -27.02 -2.49
CA ASP A 290 58.74 -26.97 -3.24
C ASP A 290 59.98 -26.80 -2.33
N SER A 291 59.78 -26.51 -1.04
CA SER A 291 60.87 -26.32 -0.06
C SER A 291 61.31 -27.61 0.67
N SER A 292 60.70 -28.77 0.41
CA SER A 292 60.94 -30.00 1.20
C SER A 292 61.80 -31.08 0.53
N ASN A 293 62.39 -30.84 -0.64
CA ASN A 293 63.34 -31.77 -1.26
C ASN A 293 64.78 -31.23 -1.24
N HIS A 294 65.44 -31.29 -0.08
CA HIS A 294 66.91 -31.32 -0.01
C HIS A 294 67.37 -32.32 1.05
N PHE A 295 67.90 -33.45 0.56
CA PHE A 295 68.59 -34.48 1.34
C PHE A 295 69.96 -33.97 1.86
N PRO A 296 70.50 -34.57 2.95
CA PRO A 296 71.67 -34.03 3.63
C PRO A 296 73.01 -34.40 2.96
N ARG A 297 73.92 -33.42 2.99
CA ARG A 297 75.35 -33.48 2.61
C ARG A 297 76.11 -34.68 3.22
N PRO A 298 77.19 -35.13 2.56
CA PRO A 298 78.41 -35.55 3.23
C PRO A 298 79.50 -34.47 3.17
N ALA A 299 80.27 -34.38 4.24
CA ALA A 299 81.34 -33.42 4.46
C ALA A 299 82.61 -33.78 3.70
N SER A 300 83.29 -32.76 3.17
CA SER A 300 84.71 -32.84 2.81
C SER A 300 85.33 -31.44 2.89
N THR A 301 86.24 -31.33 3.85
CA THR A 301 87.54 -30.64 3.81
C THR A 301 87.58 -29.11 3.67
N ARG A 302 88.00 -28.47 4.78
CA ARG A 302 88.53 -27.10 4.81
C ARG A 302 89.82 -27.01 3.99
N LEU A 303 90.01 -25.90 3.27
CA LEU A 303 91.29 -25.23 3.14
C LEU A 303 91.06 -23.74 2.91
N ASN A 304 91.67 -22.93 3.77
CA ASN A 304 91.80 -21.49 3.64
C ASN A 304 92.78 -21.18 2.49
N ASN A 305 92.54 -20.10 1.73
CA ASN A 305 93.46 -18.94 1.66
C ASN A 305 93.09 -17.91 0.58
N ALA A 306 93.06 -16.66 1.04
CA ALA A 306 93.54 -15.41 0.45
C ALA A 306 93.48 -15.12 -1.08
N VAL A 307 92.74 -14.05 -1.38
CA VAL A 307 93.11 -12.81 -2.10
C VAL A 307 93.90 -12.92 -3.42
N ALA A 308 93.28 -12.49 -4.53
CA ALA A 308 93.82 -11.43 -5.42
C ALA A 308 92.83 -11.04 -6.54
N GLY A 309 92.57 -9.74 -6.66
CA GLY A 309 92.62 -9.07 -7.96
C GLY A 309 91.37 -9.05 -8.86
N PRO A 310 91.32 -8.11 -9.82
CA PRO A 310 90.17 -7.21 -9.97
C PRO A 310 89.52 -7.22 -11.37
N SER A 311 88.32 -6.64 -11.49
CA SER A 311 87.83 -5.78 -12.61
C SER A 311 86.30 -5.68 -12.55
N ARG A 312 85.74 -4.50 -12.25
CA ARG A 312 85.23 -3.51 -13.22
C ARG A 312 83.99 -4.01 -13.97
N SER A 313 82.79 -3.55 -13.59
CA SER A 313 82.11 -2.33 -14.11
C SER A 313 81.08 -2.73 -15.19
N ASN A 314 79.85 -2.22 -15.28
CA ASN A 314 79.23 -1.06 -14.66
C ASN A 314 77.71 -1.07 -14.98
N HIS A 315 76.93 -0.35 -14.14
CA HIS A 315 75.72 0.41 -14.49
C HIS A 315 74.39 -0.34 -14.74
N TYR A 316 73.25 -0.07 -14.08
CA TYR A 316 72.73 1.00 -13.18
C TYR A 316 71.71 0.34 -12.20
N LYS A 317 71.78 0.44 -10.86
CA LYS A 317 71.36 1.51 -9.90
C LYS A 317 69.94 2.08 -10.11
N VAL A 318 69.08 2.34 -9.12
CA VAL A 318 69.08 2.20 -7.64
C VAL A 318 67.64 2.41 -7.16
N ALA A 319 67.30 1.79 -6.03
CA ALA A 319 66.05 1.93 -5.30
C ALA A 319 66.04 3.13 -4.31
N GLN A 320 64.83 3.63 -4.03
CA GLN A 320 64.32 4.15 -2.74
C GLN A 320 64.90 5.44 -2.09
N LYS A 321 63.92 6.22 -1.57
CA LYS A 321 63.89 7.20 -0.47
C LYS A 321 64.05 8.71 -0.78
N ALA A 322 63.06 9.45 -0.27
CA ALA A 322 62.91 10.90 -0.10
C ALA A 322 64.09 11.57 0.64
N PRO A 323 64.34 12.90 0.56
CA PRO A 323 63.51 13.92 1.25
C PRO A 323 63.54 15.38 0.68
N LYS A 324 62.84 16.29 1.39
CA LYS A 324 62.94 17.79 1.45
C LYS A 324 62.13 18.58 0.40
N GLN A 325 61.07 19.30 0.80
CA GLN A 325 61.09 20.66 1.40
C GLN A 325 61.94 21.67 0.61
N ARG A 326 61.30 22.40 -0.31
CA ARG A 326 61.35 23.85 -0.53
C ARG A 326 60.64 24.16 -1.86
N GLU A 327 60.10 25.38 -1.97
CA GLU A 327 59.41 25.95 -3.14
C GLU A 327 57.88 25.89 -3.18
N ILE A 328 57.21 26.02 -2.03
CA ILE A 328 55.95 26.78 -1.97
C ILE A 328 56.02 27.75 -0.78
N GLU A 329 57.08 28.56 -0.76
CA GLU A 329 57.23 29.73 0.11
C GLU A 329 57.61 30.90 -0.79
N LYS A 330 56.61 31.56 -1.37
CA LYS A 330 56.67 32.93 -1.90
C LYS A 330 55.24 33.38 -2.27
N ASN A 331 54.41 33.55 -1.25
CA ASN A 331 53.38 34.60 -1.23
C ASN A 331 52.99 34.97 0.22
N ASP A 332 53.94 34.88 1.14
CA ASP A 332 53.83 35.45 2.49
C ASP A 332 54.60 36.77 2.53
N ARG A 333 53.90 37.85 2.16
CA ARG A 333 54.14 39.19 2.72
C ARG A 333 52.79 39.88 2.78
N HIS A 334 52.13 39.74 3.93
CA HIS A 334 51.38 40.78 4.67
C HIS A 334 50.91 40.14 6.00
N LEU A 335 51.81 40.09 6.98
CA LEU A 335 51.50 39.95 8.41
C LEU A 335 51.30 41.36 8.99
N PRO A 336 50.82 41.55 10.23
CA PRO A 336 49.67 40.93 10.92
C PRO A 336 48.89 41.97 11.76
N ALA A 337 47.68 41.64 12.24
CA ALA A 337 47.21 41.93 13.62
C ALA A 337 45.69 41.74 13.75
N GLN A 338 45.26 40.57 14.22
CA GLN A 338 44.32 40.49 15.34
C GLN A 338 44.23 39.04 15.80
N LYS A 339 44.98 38.76 16.87
CA LYS A 339 44.70 37.65 17.78
C LYS A 339 43.37 37.90 18.49
N ASP A 340 42.75 36.78 18.87
CA ASP A 340 41.69 36.62 19.87
C ASP A 340 40.25 36.95 19.44
N ARG A 341 39.56 35.89 18.95
CA ARG A 341 38.18 35.58 19.34
C ARG A 341 37.88 34.09 19.11
N PRO A 342 37.78 33.26 20.17
CA PRO A 342 37.15 31.95 20.03
C PRO A 342 35.66 32.17 19.81
N ALA A 343 35.15 31.83 18.63
CA ALA A 343 33.71 31.69 18.44
C ALA A 343 33.24 30.51 19.31
N LYS A 344 32.65 30.81 20.47
CA LYS A 344 31.89 29.85 21.27
C LYS A 344 30.70 29.37 20.43
N THR A 345 30.87 28.29 19.67
CA THR A 345 29.73 27.46 19.25
C THR A 345 29.22 26.79 20.51
N ILE A 346 28.15 27.31 21.10
CA ILE A 346 27.48 26.71 22.26
C ILE A 346 26.97 25.34 21.80
N ARG A 347 27.71 24.27 22.11
CA ARG A 347 27.25 22.90 21.91
C ARG A 347 26.14 22.66 22.93
N LYS A 348 24.90 22.65 22.49
CA LYS A 348 23.75 22.35 23.36
C LYS A 348 23.88 20.91 23.86
N GLN A 349 23.92 20.75 25.17
CA GLN A 349 23.93 19.44 25.85
C GLN A 349 22.52 19.09 26.32
N PHE A 350 22.23 17.79 26.48
CA PHE A 350 20.99 17.29 27.07
C PHE A 350 21.30 16.11 28.00
N GLU A 351 20.48 15.90 29.01
CA GLU A 351 20.60 14.79 29.95
C GLU A 351 19.72 13.61 29.50
N CYS A 352 20.30 12.41 29.39
CA CYS A 352 19.54 11.20 29.06
C CYS A 352 18.81 10.66 30.28
N ARG A 353 17.50 10.39 30.17
CA ARG A 353 16.69 9.88 31.28
C ARG A 353 16.93 8.41 31.67
N ILE A 354 17.74 7.67 30.91
CA ILE A 354 18.07 6.26 31.21
C ILE A 354 19.42 6.14 31.92
N CYS A 355 20.48 6.71 31.35
CA CYS A 355 21.83 6.68 31.97
C CYS A 355 22.11 7.86 32.89
N MET A 356 21.28 8.91 32.88
CA MET A 356 21.48 10.15 33.67
C MET A 356 22.77 10.91 33.32
N GLU A 357 23.30 10.71 32.11
CA GLU A 357 24.51 11.37 31.60
C GLU A 357 24.19 12.51 30.63
N GLU A 358 25.07 13.51 30.56
CA GLU A 358 25.00 14.61 29.60
C GLU A 358 25.59 14.21 28.24
N HIS A 359 24.81 14.37 27.18
CA HIS A 359 25.21 14.10 25.81
C HIS A 359 25.03 15.33 24.92
N LEU A 360 25.79 15.38 23.82
CA LEU A 360 25.61 16.39 22.77
C LEU A 360 24.25 16.22 22.10
N GLN A 361 23.61 17.32 21.71
CA GLN A 361 22.30 17.30 21.07
C GLN A 361 22.24 16.39 19.82
N ASP A 362 23.35 16.18 19.11
CA ASP A 362 23.43 15.31 17.93
C ASP A 362 23.23 13.81 18.25
N ASN A 363 23.41 13.42 19.51
CA ASN A 363 23.23 12.04 20.00
C ASN A 363 21.86 11.79 20.62
N VAL A 364 20.89 12.68 20.39
CA VAL A 364 19.54 12.54 20.94
C VAL A 364 18.66 11.62 20.09
N ALA A 365 18.09 10.62 20.73
CA ALA A 365 16.96 9.82 20.26
C ALA A 365 15.71 10.36 20.95
N HIS A 366 14.69 10.74 20.18
CA HIS A 366 13.41 11.23 20.71
C HIS A 366 12.28 10.31 20.26
N ILE A 367 11.31 10.08 21.15
CA ILE A 367 10.10 9.32 20.83
C ILE A 367 9.00 10.34 20.53
N ASP A 368 8.64 10.48 19.25
CA ASP A 368 7.75 11.52 18.73
C ASP A 368 6.42 11.62 19.47
N SER A 369 5.83 10.47 19.82
CA SER A 369 4.50 10.41 20.44
C SER A 369 4.45 10.92 21.89
N CYS A 370 5.58 10.94 22.61
CA CYS A 370 5.62 11.37 24.02
C CYS A 370 6.68 12.43 24.33
N GLY A 371 7.51 12.81 23.35
CA GLY A 371 8.54 13.84 23.48
C GLY A 371 9.72 13.47 24.37
N HIS A 372 9.77 12.25 24.94
CA HIS A 372 10.87 11.82 25.80
C HIS A 372 12.18 11.66 25.02
N ARG A 373 13.28 12.11 25.63
CA ARG A 373 14.61 12.22 25.02
C ARG A 373 15.61 11.32 25.73
N PHE A 374 16.43 10.64 24.94
CA PHE A 374 17.39 9.65 25.38
C PHE A 374 18.68 9.72 24.54
N CYS A 375 19.77 9.14 25.04
CA CYS A 375 20.92 8.88 24.17
C CYS A 375 20.67 7.66 23.30
N ARG A 376 21.24 7.66 22.08
CA ARG A 376 21.06 6.57 21.09
C ARG A 376 21.44 5.19 21.66
N GLU A 377 22.47 5.12 22.51
CA GLU A 377 22.93 3.86 23.10
C GLU A 377 21.89 3.23 24.03
N CYS A 378 21.29 4.04 24.90
CA CYS A 378 20.31 3.55 25.87
C CYS A 378 19.03 3.06 25.17
N VAL A 379 18.54 3.79 24.17
CA VAL A 379 17.36 3.36 23.40
C VAL A 379 17.68 2.11 22.58
N ARG A 380 18.86 2.04 21.96
CA ARG A 380 19.29 0.86 21.19
C ARG A 380 19.31 -0.39 22.08
N SER A 381 19.93 -0.30 23.25
CA SER A 381 19.99 -1.40 24.21
C SER A 381 18.60 -1.80 24.71
N TYR A 382 17.74 -0.81 24.98
CA TYR A 382 16.36 -1.05 25.40
C TYR A 382 15.53 -1.76 24.32
N VAL A 383 15.59 -1.30 23.07
CA VAL A 383 14.90 -1.91 21.93
C VAL A 383 15.42 -3.33 21.69
N ALA A 384 16.74 -3.52 21.70
CA ALA A 384 17.36 -4.84 21.58
C ALA A 384 16.88 -5.82 22.65
N PHE A 385 16.78 -5.36 23.90
CA PHE A 385 16.24 -6.15 25.00
C PHE A 385 14.77 -6.51 24.76
N LYS A 386 13.92 -5.56 24.38
CA LYS A 386 12.49 -5.81 24.13
C LYS A 386 12.23 -6.77 22.96
N LEU A 387 13.05 -6.67 21.91
CA LEU A 387 13.03 -7.61 20.80
C LEU A 387 13.42 -9.03 21.23
N SER A 388 14.42 -9.17 22.11
CA SER A 388 14.80 -10.48 22.65
C SER A 388 13.70 -11.12 23.53
N GLU A 389 12.82 -10.29 24.11
CA GLU A 389 11.64 -10.75 24.84
C GLU A 389 10.41 -11.00 23.95
N ASN A 390 10.52 -10.81 22.63
CA ASN A 390 9.38 -10.80 21.68
C ASN A 390 8.25 -9.86 22.11
N ARG A 391 8.57 -8.74 22.78
CA ARG A 391 7.57 -7.77 23.25
C ARG A 391 7.41 -6.65 22.23
N PHE A 392 6.25 -6.62 21.61
CA PHE A 392 5.84 -5.62 20.62
C PHE A 392 4.39 -5.18 20.91
N PRO A 393 4.03 -3.88 20.79
CA PRO A 393 4.87 -2.73 20.45
C PRO A 393 5.89 -2.39 21.53
N VAL A 394 7.04 -1.83 21.12
CA VAL A 394 8.07 -1.36 22.05
C VAL A 394 7.67 0.01 22.60
N LEU A 395 7.32 0.06 23.87
CA LEU A 395 6.81 1.26 24.55
C LEU A 395 7.95 2.11 25.15
N CYS A 396 7.70 3.40 25.33
CA CYS A 396 8.65 4.34 25.91
C CYS A 396 9.01 3.94 27.35
N PRO A 397 10.30 3.78 27.69
CA PRO A 397 10.71 3.32 29.02
C PRO A 397 10.29 4.27 30.15
N VAL A 398 10.21 5.58 29.88
CA VAL A 398 9.80 6.60 30.87
C VAL A 398 8.28 6.64 31.04
N CYS A 399 7.52 6.60 29.95
CA CYS A 399 6.06 6.54 30.04
C CYS A 399 5.58 5.29 30.81
N MET A 400 6.28 4.17 30.61
CA MET A 400 5.99 2.92 31.31
C MET A 400 6.22 3.01 32.82
N THR A 401 7.04 3.96 33.29
CA THR A 401 7.30 4.19 34.72
C THR A 401 6.47 5.32 35.32
N GLU A 402 6.12 6.34 34.54
CA GLU A 402 5.41 7.53 35.04
C GLU A 402 3.88 7.39 35.06
N HIS A 403 3.31 6.41 34.32
CA HIS A 403 1.87 6.10 34.28
C HIS A 403 0.95 7.32 34.02
N LYS A 404 1.40 8.31 33.24
CA LYS A 404 0.61 9.48 32.84
C LYS A 404 0.25 9.38 31.36
N GLY A 405 -0.97 8.93 31.08
CA GLY A 405 -1.51 8.85 29.71
C GLY A 405 -1.04 7.63 28.91
N GLU A 406 -1.34 7.63 27.61
CA GLU A 406 -0.94 6.56 26.69
C GLU A 406 0.58 6.57 26.49
N PRO A 407 1.26 5.42 26.70
CA PRO A 407 2.70 5.36 26.58
C PRO A 407 3.12 5.56 25.13
N GLY A 408 4.16 6.38 24.92
CA GLY A 408 4.69 6.57 23.58
C GLY A 408 5.24 5.27 22.99
N VAL A 409 5.12 5.11 21.67
CA VAL A 409 5.57 3.91 20.95
C VAL A 409 6.83 4.22 20.18
N VAL A 410 7.82 3.33 20.26
CA VAL A 410 9.03 3.40 19.43
C VAL A 410 8.64 3.06 17.98
N THR A 411 8.89 3.98 17.06
CA THR A 411 8.57 3.82 15.64
C THR A 411 9.70 3.15 14.87
N ASN A 412 9.40 2.54 13.72
CA ASN A 412 10.42 1.98 12.82
C ASN A 412 11.49 3.03 12.43
N GLY A 413 11.07 4.29 12.20
CA GLY A 413 12.01 5.39 11.93
C GLY A 413 13.04 5.59 13.03
N LEU A 414 12.62 5.52 14.31
CA LEU A 414 13.54 5.62 15.44
C LEU A 414 14.49 4.41 15.53
N VAL A 415 13.99 3.21 15.25
CA VAL A 415 14.77 1.97 15.25
C VAL A 415 15.90 1.99 14.21
N GLN A 416 15.61 2.51 13.02
CA GLN A 416 16.62 2.70 11.96
C GLN A 416 17.64 3.78 12.36
N GLN A 417 17.20 4.87 12.98
CA GLN A 417 18.09 5.93 13.44
C GLN A 417 19.04 5.43 14.54
N ILE A 418 18.56 4.73 15.57
CA ILE A 418 19.44 4.31 16.67
C ILE A 418 20.49 3.28 16.24
N GLY A 419 20.32 2.59 15.11
CA GLY A 419 21.31 1.68 14.52
C GLY A 419 21.40 0.35 15.26
N ILE A 420 20.29 -0.40 15.32
CA ILE A 420 20.29 -1.80 15.78
C ILE A 420 20.93 -2.73 14.72
N THR A 421 21.28 -3.96 15.13
CA THR A 421 21.84 -4.96 14.20
C THR A 421 20.81 -5.46 13.18
N GLU A 422 21.28 -5.95 12.02
CA GLU A 422 20.38 -6.51 10.99
C GLU A 422 19.49 -7.65 11.53
N LYS A 423 20.06 -8.52 12.37
CA LYS A 423 19.30 -9.61 13.01
C LYS A 423 18.15 -9.08 13.86
N GLN A 424 18.40 -8.04 14.67
CA GLN A 424 17.38 -7.40 15.50
C GLN A 424 16.34 -6.68 14.64
N TYR A 425 16.77 -6.05 13.54
CA TYR A 425 15.85 -5.38 12.61
C TYR A 425 14.92 -6.38 11.91
N ASN A 426 15.43 -7.55 11.51
CA ASN A 426 14.57 -8.61 10.97
C ASN A 426 13.55 -9.09 12.00
N THR A 427 13.97 -9.31 13.26
CA THR A 427 13.03 -9.63 14.36
C THR A 427 12.01 -8.52 14.60
N TRP A 428 12.40 -7.24 14.48
CA TRP A 428 11.47 -6.11 14.55
C TRP A 428 10.41 -6.21 13.46
N VAL A 429 10.81 -6.40 12.21
CA VAL A 429 9.89 -6.53 11.07
C VAL A 429 8.97 -7.74 11.23
N GLU A 430 9.49 -8.89 11.67
CA GLU A 430 8.69 -10.08 11.93
C GLU A 430 7.62 -9.83 13.01
N LEU A 431 7.99 -9.21 14.13
CA LEU A 431 7.05 -8.87 15.21
C LEU A 431 6.06 -7.79 14.78
N GLU A 432 6.48 -6.81 13.98
CA GLU A 432 5.64 -5.76 13.43
C GLU A 432 4.59 -6.36 12.48
N MET A 433 4.99 -7.26 11.59
CA MET A 433 4.11 -8.00 10.68
C MET A 433 3.17 -8.96 11.42
N ALA A 434 3.61 -9.56 12.52
CA ALA A 434 2.78 -10.43 13.34
C ALA A 434 1.63 -9.69 14.06
N GLN A 435 1.68 -8.36 14.15
CA GLN A 435 0.53 -7.59 14.65
C GLN A 435 -0.63 -7.56 13.65
N PHE A 436 -0.32 -7.58 12.36
CA PHE A 436 -1.28 -7.38 11.28
C PHE A 436 -1.58 -8.66 10.50
N SER A 437 -0.81 -9.73 10.70
CA SER A 437 -0.98 -10.99 9.98
C SER A 437 -1.10 -12.20 10.90
N VAL A 438 -1.92 -13.17 10.47
CA VAL A 438 -2.10 -14.47 11.13
C VAL A 438 -1.70 -15.56 10.14
N LEU A 439 -0.96 -16.57 10.62
CA LEU A 439 -0.63 -17.73 9.80
C LEU A 439 -1.84 -18.67 9.71
N LEU A 440 -2.48 -18.70 8.54
CA LEU A 440 -3.60 -19.58 8.23
C LEU A 440 -3.10 -20.92 7.68
N HIS A 441 -3.47 -22.01 8.35
CA HIS A 441 -3.14 -23.37 7.91
C HIS A 441 -4.35 -24.04 7.24
N CYS A 442 -4.20 -24.47 5.98
CA CYS A 442 -5.23 -25.21 5.27
C CYS A 442 -5.12 -26.71 5.55
N ARG A 443 -6.22 -27.36 5.95
CA ARG A 443 -6.24 -28.79 6.28
C ARG A 443 -6.30 -29.71 5.06
N GLU A 444 -6.81 -29.21 3.95
CA GLU A 444 -6.91 -29.98 2.70
C GLU A 444 -5.56 -30.03 1.97
N CYS A 445 -4.95 -28.88 1.68
CA CYS A 445 -3.64 -28.86 1.00
C CYS A 445 -2.43 -28.91 1.95
N LYS A 446 -2.63 -28.86 3.27
CA LYS A 446 -1.57 -28.91 4.32
C LYS A 446 -0.52 -27.81 4.24
N ARG A 447 -0.79 -26.75 3.48
CA ARG A 447 0.09 -25.57 3.34
C ARG A 447 -0.39 -24.46 4.27
N SER A 448 0.55 -23.62 4.71
CA SER A 448 0.27 -22.45 5.55
C SER A 448 0.63 -21.18 4.80
N THR A 449 -0.15 -20.12 5.00
CA THR A 449 0.10 -18.80 4.42
C THR A 449 -0.32 -17.71 5.39
N PHE A 450 0.31 -16.55 5.33
CA PHE A 450 -0.13 -15.40 6.11
C PHE A 450 -1.37 -14.78 5.48
N VAL A 451 -2.32 -14.38 6.33
CA VAL A 451 -3.52 -13.63 5.97
C VAL A 451 -3.64 -12.42 6.89
N ASP A 452 -4.38 -11.41 6.47
CA ASP A 452 -4.66 -10.25 7.30
C ASP A 452 -5.40 -10.68 8.59
N LYS A 453 -4.98 -10.12 9.72
CA LYS A 453 -5.50 -10.47 11.04
C LYS A 453 -6.93 -9.98 11.23
N GLN A 454 -7.26 -8.79 10.75
CA GLN A 454 -8.60 -8.22 10.86
C GLN A 454 -9.59 -9.00 10.00
N ASP A 455 -9.20 -9.37 8.79
CA ASP A 455 -9.98 -10.26 7.91
C ASP A 455 -10.17 -11.63 8.55
N PHE A 456 -9.08 -12.23 9.06
CA PHE A 456 -9.15 -13.51 9.74
C PHE A 456 -10.08 -13.46 10.95
N GLU A 457 -10.03 -12.39 11.75
CA GLU A 457 -10.85 -12.21 12.96
C GLU A 457 -12.34 -12.06 12.63
N THR A 458 -12.68 -11.28 11.60
CA THR A 458 -14.06 -10.98 11.20
C THR A 458 -14.75 -12.12 10.44
N MET A 459 -14.01 -12.89 9.64
CA MET A 459 -14.59 -13.98 8.84
C MET A 459 -14.99 -15.19 9.69
N LYS A 460 -16.24 -15.65 9.52
CA LYS A 460 -16.75 -16.89 10.12
C LYS A 460 -16.42 -18.13 9.29
N ILE A 461 -16.36 -17.95 7.97
CA ILE A 461 -16.02 -18.98 6.99
C ILE A 461 -14.70 -18.59 6.36
N LEU A 462 -13.75 -19.53 6.35
CA LEU A 462 -12.41 -19.35 5.82
C LEU A 462 -12.29 -20.06 4.48
N PHE A 463 -11.55 -19.44 3.57
CA PHE A 463 -11.20 -20.00 2.28
C PHE A 463 -9.69 -20.22 2.25
N CYS A 464 -9.23 -21.27 1.57
CA CYS A 464 -7.80 -21.45 1.38
C CYS A 464 -7.31 -20.35 0.43
N PRO A 465 -6.34 -19.52 0.82
CA PRO A 465 -5.88 -18.43 -0.04
C PRO A 465 -5.07 -18.93 -1.23
N LEU A 466 -4.62 -20.19 -1.17
CA LEU A 466 -3.79 -20.79 -2.20
C LEU A 466 -4.67 -21.19 -3.40
N PRO A 467 -4.36 -20.73 -4.61
CA PRO A 467 -5.24 -20.83 -5.76
C PRO A 467 -5.46 -22.25 -6.29
N ASP A 468 -4.56 -23.19 -5.99
CA ASP A 468 -4.74 -24.60 -6.34
C ASP A 468 -5.62 -25.37 -5.34
N CYS A 469 -6.20 -24.68 -4.35
CA CYS A 469 -6.96 -25.30 -3.27
C CYS A 469 -8.29 -24.56 -3.07
N PRO A 470 -9.41 -25.07 -3.62
CA PRO A 470 -10.73 -24.46 -3.45
C PRO A 470 -11.35 -24.78 -2.07
N HIS A 471 -10.53 -25.11 -1.06
CA HIS A 471 -11.01 -25.53 0.25
C HIS A 471 -11.70 -24.39 0.98
N ILE A 472 -12.91 -24.66 1.50
CA ILE A 472 -13.67 -23.74 2.32
C ILE A 472 -14.06 -24.46 3.60
N TRP A 473 -13.89 -23.81 4.74
CA TRP A 473 -14.21 -24.41 6.04
C TRP A 473 -14.69 -23.36 7.05
N CYS A 474 -15.45 -23.81 8.04
CA CYS A 474 -15.88 -22.96 9.13
C CYS A 474 -14.71 -22.66 10.09
N LYS A 475 -14.52 -21.39 10.47
CA LYS A 475 -13.52 -20.99 11.47
C LYS A 475 -13.81 -21.61 12.84
N ALA A 476 -15.08 -21.73 13.22
CA ALA A 476 -15.48 -22.20 14.56
C ALA A 476 -15.40 -23.72 14.69
N CYS A 477 -16.10 -24.48 13.83
CA CYS A 477 -16.15 -25.94 13.91
C CYS A 477 -15.08 -26.64 13.06
N GLN A 478 -14.38 -25.91 12.20
CA GLN A 478 -13.31 -26.44 11.34
C GLN A 478 -13.77 -27.52 10.35
N GLN A 479 -15.07 -27.57 10.05
CA GLN A 479 -15.65 -28.49 9.05
C GLN A 479 -15.64 -27.87 7.66
N SER A 480 -15.43 -28.71 6.65
CA SER A 480 -15.48 -28.33 5.24
C SER A 480 -16.90 -27.96 4.81
N ILE A 481 -17.02 -26.93 3.97
CA ILE A 481 -18.30 -26.44 3.46
C ILE A 481 -18.32 -26.57 1.94
N ALA A 482 -19.43 -27.08 1.39
CA ALA A 482 -19.61 -27.22 -0.05
C ALA A 482 -20.01 -25.88 -0.70
N LEU A 483 -19.37 -25.52 -1.81
CA LEU A 483 -19.72 -24.35 -2.63
C LEU A 483 -21.13 -24.52 -3.23
N GLY A 484 -22.01 -23.54 -3.00
CA GLY A 484 -23.40 -23.56 -3.51
C GLY A 484 -24.37 -24.38 -2.67
N GLY A 485 -23.94 -24.86 -1.49
CA GLY A 485 -24.81 -25.51 -0.52
C GLY A 485 -25.61 -24.52 0.36
N PRO A 486 -26.44 -25.04 1.29
CA PRO A 486 -27.13 -24.22 2.29
C PRO A 486 -26.15 -23.50 3.22
N GLU A 487 -26.63 -22.42 3.86
CA GLU A 487 -25.83 -21.66 4.83
C GLU A 487 -25.36 -22.58 5.96
N HIS A 488 -24.04 -22.58 6.21
CA HIS A 488 -23.45 -23.48 7.19
C HIS A 488 -23.83 -23.08 8.61
N SER A 489 -24.30 -24.06 9.39
CA SER A 489 -24.52 -23.90 10.82
C SER A 489 -23.61 -24.86 11.59
N CYS A 490 -22.92 -24.36 12.63
CA CYS A 490 -21.97 -25.20 13.36
C CYS A 490 -22.63 -26.36 14.11
N ASP A 491 -23.93 -26.27 14.38
CA ASP A 491 -24.75 -27.32 14.98
C ASP A 491 -25.41 -28.25 13.94
N GLY A 492 -25.24 -27.98 12.64
CA GLY A 492 -25.78 -28.76 11.53
C GLY A 492 -27.29 -28.61 11.31
N SER A 493 -27.94 -27.67 12.01
CA SER A 493 -29.38 -27.44 11.91
C SER A 493 -29.81 -26.95 10.53
N SER A 494 -29.11 -25.98 9.94
CA SER A 494 -29.40 -25.41 8.62
C SER A 494 -29.22 -26.42 7.48
N GLU A 495 -28.18 -27.23 7.56
CA GLU A 495 -27.89 -28.31 6.61
C GLU A 495 -28.95 -29.40 6.70
N LEU A 496 -29.34 -29.77 7.93
CA LEU A 496 -30.40 -30.74 8.16
C LEU A 496 -31.74 -30.22 7.65
N ASP A 497 -32.12 -28.98 7.94
CA ASP A 497 -33.36 -28.36 7.45
C ASP A 497 -33.42 -28.33 5.93
N SER A 498 -32.29 -28.03 5.29
CA SER A 498 -32.20 -28.01 3.82
C SER A 498 -32.35 -29.41 3.24
N LEU A 499 -31.71 -30.42 3.84
CA LEU A 499 -31.90 -31.83 3.47
C LEU A 499 -33.33 -32.30 3.71
N MET A 500 -33.95 -31.84 4.79
CA MET A 500 -35.35 -32.17 5.11
C MET A 500 -36.30 -31.58 4.07
N LYS A 501 -36.06 -30.35 3.60
CA LYS A 501 -36.82 -29.75 2.49
C LYS A 501 -36.61 -30.50 1.18
N GLU A 502 -35.37 -30.82 0.83
CA GLU A 502 -35.03 -31.51 -0.43
C GLU A 502 -35.62 -32.93 -0.49
N ARG A 503 -35.57 -33.67 0.63
CA ARG A 503 -36.05 -35.06 0.70
C ARG A 503 -37.49 -35.20 1.21
N GLY A 504 -38.16 -34.09 1.52
CA GLY A 504 -39.51 -34.08 2.09
C GLY A 504 -39.62 -34.70 3.48
N TRP A 505 -38.53 -34.74 4.25
CA TRP A 505 -38.51 -35.28 5.60
C TRP A 505 -39.18 -34.30 6.57
N LYS A 506 -39.85 -34.85 7.59
CA LYS A 506 -40.49 -34.07 8.66
C LYS A 506 -39.93 -34.51 10.00
N TYR A 507 -39.86 -33.58 10.95
CA TYR A 507 -39.50 -33.90 12.31
C TYR A 507 -40.50 -34.91 12.87
N CYS A 508 -39.98 -35.99 13.48
CA CYS A 508 -40.82 -36.95 14.17
C CYS A 508 -41.52 -36.22 15.33
N PRO A 509 -42.86 -36.23 15.40
CA PRO A 509 -43.61 -35.51 16.44
C PRO A 509 -43.38 -36.06 17.86
N SER A 510 -42.61 -37.15 18.02
CA SER A 510 -42.19 -37.68 19.32
C SER A 510 -40.67 -37.86 19.35
N LEU A 511 -40.01 -37.13 20.23
CA LEU A 511 -38.56 -37.13 20.44
C LEU A 511 -38.10 -38.41 21.16
N PHE A 512 -38.18 -39.57 20.49
CA PHE A 512 -37.48 -40.80 20.87
C PHE A 512 -37.10 -41.60 19.61
N LEU A 513 -35.80 -41.87 19.47
CA LEU A 513 -35.13 -42.57 18.38
C LEU A 513 -35.74 -43.95 18.07
N PHE A 514 -36.10 -44.21 16.80
CA PHE A 514 -35.99 -45.53 16.15
C PHE A 514 -35.82 -45.35 14.62
N PRO A 515 -35.03 -46.19 13.92
CA PRO A 515 -34.76 -46.04 12.50
C PRO A 515 -35.95 -46.53 11.65
N PRO A 516 -36.21 -45.97 10.46
CA PRO A 516 -37.29 -46.44 9.63
C PRO A 516 -36.84 -47.71 8.88
N TYR A 517 -37.55 -48.81 9.12
CA TYR A 517 -37.60 -49.91 8.13
C TYR A 517 -38.37 -49.44 6.89
N PRO A 518 -38.02 -49.94 5.69
CA PRO A 518 -38.64 -49.49 4.44
C PRO A 518 -40.03 -50.11 4.30
N ALA A 519 -41.07 -49.29 4.37
CA ALA A 519 -42.40 -49.68 3.93
C ALA A 519 -42.46 -49.60 2.41
N VAL A 520 -42.39 -50.77 1.79
CA VAL A 520 -42.80 -51.03 0.41
C VAL A 520 -44.27 -50.63 0.25
N LEU A 521 -44.58 -49.74 -0.70
CA LEU A 521 -45.93 -49.49 -1.16
C LEU A 521 -46.14 -50.21 -2.51
N LEU A 522 -47.05 -51.18 -2.50
CA LEU A 522 -47.92 -51.50 -3.63
C LEU A 522 -49.08 -50.50 -3.64
#